data_AF-A0A972FTH6-F1
#
_entry.id   AF-A0A972FTH6-F1
#
_cell.length_a   1.000
_cell.length_b   1.000
_cell.length_c   1.000
_cell.angle_alpha   90.00
_cell.angle_beta   90.00
_cell.angle_gamma   90.00
#
_symmetry.space_group_name_H-M   'P 1'
#
loop_
_entity.id
_entity.type
_entity.pdbx_description
1 polymer ?
#
loop_
_entity_poly.entity_id
_entity_poly.type
_entity_poly.pdbx_seq_one_letter_code
_entity_poly.pdbx_strand_id
1 'polypeptide(L)'
;MKFTRELTNGIIIFLGIGVYFIILELLGLSDEFLLRIFNVAFVIYGVNRTIKANQADGIRGYNTNLLSAIITSMIGAFLSIGTLLAYIKFKGGESYLKNLADNFIFGGGHLTIQQYCIGLLFEATAASLIVSFCLMQYWKDKVEVINRVD
;
A
#
# COMPACT_ATOMS: atom_id res chain seq x y z
N MET A 1 -18.04 8.95 -4.32
CA MET A 1 -16.60 8.93 -4.01
C MET A 1 -16.22 10.34 -3.62
N LYS A 2 -15.37 10.53 -2.61
CA LYS A 2 -14.96 11.86 -2.15
C LYS A 2 -13.43 11.94 -2.16
N PHE A 3 -12.86 12.32 -3.31
CA PHE A 3 -11.42 12.24 -3.61
C PHE A 3 -10.49 12.68 -2.46
N THR A 4 -10.85 13.73 -1.74
CA THR A 4 -10.13 14.24 -0.55
C THR A 4 -9.88 13.15 0.51
N ARG A 5 -10.78 12.19 0.64
CA ARG A 5 -10.73 11.14 1.64
C ARG A 5 -9.88 9.95 1.18
N GLU A 6 -9.99 9.54 -0.09
CA GLU A 6 -9.06 8.55 -0.64
C GLU A 6 -7.62 9.08 -0.56
N LEU A 7 -7.42 10.39 -0.81
CA LEU A 7 -6.13 11.05 -0.60
C LEU A 7 -5.70 11.04 0.87
N THR A 8 -6.57 11.42 1.81
CA THR A 8 -6.24 11.46 3.24
C THR A 8 -5.89 10.06 3.77
N ASN A 9 -6.66 9.03 3.40
CA ASN A 9 -6.38 7.65 3.79
C ASN A 9 -5.13 7.11 3.10
N GLY A 10 -4.86 7.49 1.85
CA GLY A 10 -3.60 7.19 1.16
C GLY A 10 -2.39 7.81 1.87
N ILE A 11 -2.51 9.04 2.35
CA ILE A 11 -1.47 9.71 3.17
C ILE A 11 -1.26 8.99 4.50
N ILE A 12 -2.32 8.49 5.13
CA ILE A 12 -2.20 7.69 6.37
C ILE A 12 -1.43 6.39 6.12
N ILE A 13 -1.69 5.70 5.00
CA ILE A 13 -0.91 4.51 4.59
C ILE A 13 0.56 4.90 4.43
N PHE A 14 0.82 5.97 3.68
CA PHE A 14 2.16 6.48 3.45
C PHE A 14 2.90 6.80 4.76
N LEU A 15 2.26 7.53 5.68
CA LEU A 15 2.85 7.86 6.97
C LEU A 15 3.08 6.62 7.83
N GLY A 16 2.14 5.67 7.83
CA GLY A 16 2.28 4.40 8.56
C GLY A 16 3.49 3.59 8.08
N ILE A 17 3.60 3.38 6.76
CA ILE A 17 4.72 2.67 6.15
C ILE A 17 6.02 3.43 6.35
N GLY A 18 6.03 4.76 6.15
CA GLY A 18 7.24 5.58 6.28
C GLY A 18 7.80 5.61 7.70
N VAL A 19 6.94 5.82 8.70
CA VAL A 19 7.34 5.79 10.12
C VAL A 19 7.85 4.40 10.50
N TYR A 20 7.14 3.35 10.09
CA TYR A 20 7.55 1.97 10.34
C TYR A 20 8.90 1.65 9.70
N PHE A 21 9.11 2.06 8.44
CA PHE A 21 10.39 1.88 7.76
C PHE A 21 11.54 2.58 8.48
N ILE A 22 11.35 3.81 8.96
CA ILE A 22 12.37 4.52 9.74
C ILE A 22 12.69 3.77 11.04
N ILE A 23 11.68 3.24 11.73
CA ILE A 23 11.89 2.44 12.94
C ILE A 23 12.72 1.19 12.62
N LEU A 24 12.38 0.45 11.56
CA LEU A 24 13.13 -0.73 11.14
C LEU A 24 14.58 -0.39 10.77
N GLU A 25 14.79 0.72 10.07
CA GLU A 25 16.11 1.19 9.70
C GLU A 25 16.97 1.54 10.93
N LEU A 26 16.39 2.19 11.94
CA LEU A 26 17.09 2.53 13.19
C LEU A 26 17.45 1.28 14.00
N LEU A 27 16.65 0.22 13.89
CA LEU A 27 16.92 -1.07 14.53
C LEU A 27 17.88 -1.94 13.70
N GLY A 28 18.11 -1.61 12.43
CA GLY A 28 18.89 -2.42 11.50
C GLY A 28 18.17 -3.68 11.00
N LEU A 29 16.84 -3.67 10.93
CA LEU A 29 16.00 -4.76 10.41
C LEU A 29 15.26 -4.35 9.11
N SER A 30 15.75 -3.35 8.37
CA SER A 30 15.10 -2.86 7.15
C SER A 30 15.26 -3.80 5.95
N ASP A 31 16.22 -4.72 6.02
CA ASP A 31 16.49 -5.78 5.05
C ASP A 31 15.62 -7.03 5.26
N GLU A 32 15.00 -7.20 6.43
CA GLU A 32 14.19 -8.36 6.76
C GLU A 32 12.90 -8.46 5.93
N PHE A 33 12.79 -9.52 5.14
CA PHE A 33 11.67 -9.74 4.22
C PHE A 33 10.30 -9.85 4.94
N LEU A 34 10.24 -10.57 6.06
CA LEU A 34 9.00 -10.76 6.82
C LEU A 34 8.45 -9.43 7.36
N LEU A 35 9.34 -8.55 7.81
CA LEU A 35 8.98 -7.22 8.30
C LEU A 35 8.49 -6.31 7.18
N ARG A 36 8.92 -6.54 5.92
CA ARG A 36 8.36 -5.83 4.76
C ARG A 36 6.96 -6.30 4.39
N ILE A 37 6.68 -7.60 4.48
CA ILE A 37 5.32 -8.10 4.25
C ILE A 37 4.33 -7.46 5.24
N PHE A 38 4.78 -7.18 6.47
CA PHE A 38 3.96 -6.47 7.46
C PHE A 38 3.46 -5.10 6.97
N ASN A 39 4.12 -4.46 6.00
CA ASN A 39 3.63 -3.21 5.38
C ASN A 39 2.22 -3.35 4.80
N VAL A 40 1.86 -4.54 4.33
CA VAL A 40 0.52 -4.85 3.80
C VAL A 40 -0.56 -4.62 4.85
N ALA A 41 -0.26 -4.80 6.15
CA ALA A 41 -1.21 -4.53 7.23
C ALA A 41 -1.63 -3.05 7.28
N PHE A 42 -0.69 -2.11 7.04
CA PHE A 42 -1.01 -0.69 6.97
C PHE A 42 -1.88 -0.37 5.75
N VAL A 43 -1.62 -1.02 4.61
CA VAL A 43 -2.46 -0.89 3.41
C VAL A 43 -3.86 -1.40 3.67
N ILE A 44 -4.01 -2.60 4.24
CA ILE A 44 -5.30 -3.19 4.64
C ILE A 44 -6.05 -2.22 5.56
N TYR A 45 -5.38 -1.68 6.57
CA TYR A 45 -5.99 -0.73 7.50
C TYR A 45 -6.51 0.53 6.80
N GLY A 46 -5.69 1.17 5.96
CA GLY A 46 -6.08 2.39 5.25
C GLY A 46 -7.21 2.16 4.25
N VAL A 47 -7.17 1.06 3.50
CA VAL A 47 -8.25 0.68 2.57
C VAL A 47 -9.54 0.36 3.31
N ASN A 48 -9.46 -0.41 4.40
CA ASN A 48 -10.61 -0.73 5.23
C ASN A 48 -11.26 0.53 5.81
N ARG A 49 -10.45 1.52 6.22
CA ARG A 49 -10.92 2.83 6.67
C ARG A 49 -11.66 3.59 5.56
N THR A 50 -11.19 3.54 4.32
CA THR A 50 -11.90 4.12 3.16
C THR A 50 -13.26 3.47 2.95
N ILE A 51 -13.33 2.13 2.95
CA ILE A 51 -14.59 1.40 2.72
C ILE A 51 -15.59 1.69 3.84
N LYS A 52 -15.17 1.61 5.10
CA LYS A 52 -16.01 1.91 6.27
C LYS A 52 -16.56 3.33 6.24
N ALA A 53 -15.72 4.31 5.85
CA ALA A 53 -16.17 5.69 5.73
C ALA A 53 -17.16 5.88 4.58
N ASN A 54 -17.03 5.15 3.45
CA ASN A 54 -17.99 5.23 2.35
C ASN A 54 -19.34 4.68 2.78
N GLN A 55 -19.32 3.56 3.51
CA GLN A 55 -20.54 2.96 4.05
C GLN A 55 -21.25 3.90 5.03
N ALA A 56 -20.50 4.56 5.92
CA ALA A 56 -21.05 5.55 6.86
C ALA A 56 -21.69 6.76 6.16
N ASP A 57 -21.12 7.17 5.02
CA ASP A 57 -21.67 8.23 4.15
C ASP A 57 -22.84 7.75 3.26
N GLY A 58 -23.29 6.50 3.39
CA GLY A 58 -24.40 5.93 2.61
C GLY A 58 -24.03 5.51 1.17
N ILE A 59 -22.74 5.48 0.81
CA ILE A 59 -22.28 5.07 -0.52
C ILE A 59 -22.26 3.54 -0.60
N ARG A 60 -23.32 2.97 -1.19
CA ARG A 60 -23.57 1.51 -1.24
C ARG A 60 -23.15 0.81 -2.54
N GLY A 61 -22.53 1.52 -3.49
CA GLY A 61 -22.09 0.91 -4.74
C GLY A 61 -20.87 0.01 -4.55
N TYR A 62 -20.96 -1.27 -4.91
CA TYR A 62 -19.84 -2.22 -4.87
C TYR A 62 -18.65 -1.72 -5.70
N ASN A 63 -18.87 -1.42 -6.98
CA ASN A 63 -17.83 -0.91 -7.88
C ASN A 63 -17.23 0.42 -7.41
N THR A 64 -18.06 1.29 -6.84
CA THR A 64 -17.64 2.58 -6.29
C THR A 64 -16.70 2.40 -5.09
N ASN A 65 -16.99 1.44 -4.21
CA ASN A 65 -16.17 1.13 -3.06
C ASN A 65 -14.87 0.42 -3.46
N LEU A 66 -14.94 -0.50 -4.44
CA LEU A 66 -13.78 -1.16 -5.01
C LEU A 66 -12.81 -0.16 -5.65
N LEU A 67 -13.31 0.75 -6.49
CA LEU A 67 -12.48 1.81 -7.07
C LEU A 67 -11.90 2.74 -6.01
N SER A 68 -12.67 3.08 -4.96
CA SER A 68 -12.19 3.94 -3.87
C SER A 68 -11.05 3.27 -3.09
N ALA A 69 -11.18 1.96 -2.85
CA ALA A 69 -10.17 1.12 -2.21
C ALA A 69 -8.87 1.11 -3.04
N ILE A 70 -8.97 0.80 -4.33
CA ILE A 70 -7.84 0.76 -5.27
C ILE A 70 -7.12 2.12 -5.29
N ILE A 71 -7.86 3.21 -5.51
CA ILE A 71 -7.28 4.57 -5.56
C ILE A 71 -6.57 4.92 -4.24
N THR A 72 -7.18 4.62 -3.09
CA THR A 72 -6.55 4.87 -1.78
C THR A 72 -5.21 4.13 -1.65
N SER A 73 -5.20 2.83 -1.96
CA SER A 73 -3.99 2.02 -1.86
C SER A 73 -2.90 2.43 -2.86
N MET A 74 -3.29 2.81 -4.09
CA MET A 74 -2.35 3.29 -5.11
C MET A 74 -1.71 4.61 -4.70
N ILE A 75 -2.48 5.57 -4.18
CA ILE A 75 -1.94 6.85 -3.67
C ILE A 75 -0.88 6.59 -2.59
N GLY A 76 -1.18 5.71 -1.63
CA GLY A 76 -0.23 5.32 -0.59
C GLY A 76 1.03 4.67 -1.15
N ALA A 77 0.89 3.77 -2.13
CA ALA A 77 2.01 3.10 -2.79
C ALA A 77 2.91 4.09 -3.55
N PHE A 78 2.33 4.97 -4.38
CA PHE A 78 3.11 5.95 -5.15
C PHE A 78 3.88 6.91 -4.25
N LEU A 79 3.26 7.42 -3.19
CA LEU A 79 3.93 8.27 -2.22
C LEU A 79 5.07 7.53 -1.51
N SER A 80 4.82 6.29 -1.08
CA SER A 80 5.83 5.47 -0.39
C SER A 80 7.04 5.16 -1.27
N ILE A 81 6.82 4.78 -2.53
CA ILE A 81 7.89 4.50 -3.49
C ILE A 81 8.66 5.77 -3.85
N GLY A 82 7.96 6.89 -4.06
CA GLY A 82 8.58 8.18 -4.35
C GLY A 82 9.50 8.65 -3.21
N THR A 83 9.04 8.52 -1.97
CA THR A 83 9.85 8.84 -0.78
C THR A 83 11.00 7.86 -0.62
N LEU A 84 10.81 6.57 -0.85
CA LEU A 84 11.88 5.57 -0.80
C LEU A 84 12.99 5.88 -1.82
N LEU A 85 12.62 6.25 -3.05
CA LEU A 85 13.58 6.67 -4.07
C LEU A 85 14.39 7.88 -3.64
N ALA A 86 13.74 8.90 -3.07
CA ALA A 86 14.42 10.07 -2.53
C ALA A 86 15.34 9.71 -1.36
N TYR A 87 14.89 8.82 -0.48
CA TYR A 87 15.64 8.35 0.68
C TYR A 87 16.89 7.57 0.29
N ILE A 88 16.79 6.62 -0.65
CA ILE A 88 17.94 5.85 -1.16
C ILE A 88 18.98 6.79 -1.78
N LYS A 89 18.55 7.79 -2.57
CA LYS A 89 19.45 8.79 -3.15
C LYS A 89 20.15 9.62 -2.08
N PHE A 90 19.46 9.99 -1.00
CA PHE A 90 20.03 10.76 0.11
C PHE A 90 21.04 9.95 0.94
N LYS A 91 20.80 8.64 1.14
CA LYS A 91 21.62 7.77 2.01
C LYS A 91 22.87 7.14 1.34
N GLY A 92 23.22 7.55 0.12
CA GLY A 92 24.41 7.05 -0.58
C GLY A 92 24.14 6.17 -1.80
N GLY A 93 22.89 6.14 -2.29
CA GLY A 93 22.55 5.57 -3.60
C GLY A 93 22.70 4.06 -3.67
N GLU A 94 23.49 3.58 -4.63
CA GLU A 94 23.61 2.15 -4.97
C GLU A 94 24.22 1.31 -3.85
N SER A 95 25.12 1.88 -3.03
CA SER A 95 25.70 1.18 -1.88
C SER A 95 24.66 0.88 -0.80
N TYR A 96 23.70 1.78 -0.59
CA TYR A 96 22.59 1.56 0.34
C TYR A 96 21.55 0.60 -0.24
N LEU A 97 21.28 0.69 -1.55
CA LEU A 97 20.37 -0.21 -2.25
C LEU A 97 20.79 -1.68 -2.12
N LYS A 98 22.09 -1.97 -2.15
CA LYS A 98 22.58 -3.35 -2.07
C LYS A 98 22.11 -4.08 -0.79
N ASN A 99 22.15 -3.40 0.35
CA ASN A 99 21.62 -3.95 1.62
C ASN A 99 20.10 -4.14 1.58
N LEU A 100 19.38 -3.30 0.84
CA LEU A 100 17.92 -3.35 0.75
C LEU A 100 17.43 -4.38 -0.28
N ALA A 101 18.20 -4.62 -1.34
CA ALA A 101 17.80 -5.38 -2.52
C ALA A 101 18.04 -6.89 -2.40
N ASP A 102 18.98 -7.35 -1.57
CA ASP A 102 19.33 -8.77 -1.44
C ASP A 102 18.12 -9.67 -1.06
N ASN A 103 17.13 -9.11 -0.37
CA ASN A 103 15.90 -9.80 0.04
C ASN A 103 14.66 -9.42 -0.81
N PHE A 104 14.84 -8.82 -1.98
CA PHE A 104 13.73 -8.39 -2.84
C PHE A 104 13.20 -9.55 -3.72
N ILE A 105 11.86 -9.72 -3.76
CA ILE A 105 11.17 -10.83 -4.46
C ILE A 105 11.58 -10.92 -5.94
N PHE A 106 11.82 -9.79 -6.59
CA PHE A 106 12.16 -9.72 -8.02
C PHE A 106 13.63 -9.37 -8.30
N GLY A 107 14.50 -9.40 -7.28
CA GLY A 107 15.80 -8.75 -7.37
C GLY A 107 16.96 -9.52 -6.78
N GLY A 108 17.52 -10.47 -7.52
CA GLY A 108 18.89 -10.94 -7.29
C GLY A 108 19.88 -10.20 -8.21
N GLY A 109 20.96 -9.65 -7.66
CA GLY A 109 22.10 -9.10 -8.44
C GLY A 109 22.27 -7.56 -8.40
N HIS A 110 23.09 -7.03 -9.32
CA HIS A 110 23.38 -5.61 -9.48
C HIS A 110 22.17 -4.84 -10.04
N LEU A 111 21.16 -4.61 -9.20
CA LEU A 111 20.00 -3.80 -9.57
C LEU A 111 20.35 -2.32 -9.51
N THR A 112 19.94 -1.58 -10.53
CA THR A 112 19.94 -0.12 -10.42
C THR A 112 18.76 0.34 -9.55
N ILE A 113 18.89 1.51 -8.93
CA ILE A 113 17.81 2.12 -8.10
C ILE A 113 16.49 2.20 -8.87
N GLN A 114 16.58 2.46 -10.18
CA GLN A 114 15.42 2.57 -11.06
C GLN A 114 14.73 1.23 -11.25
N GLN A 115 15.48 0.15 -11.53
CA GLN A 115 14.92 -1.19 -11.69
C GLN A 115 14.25 -1.67 -10.40
N TYR A 116 14.87 -1.41 -9.25
CA TYR A 116 14.30 -1.73 -7.96
C TYR A 116 12.97 -1.00 -7.71
N CYS A 117 12.93 0.32 -7.94
CA CYS A 117 11.71 1.12 -7.73
C CYS A 117 10.58 0.73 -8.70
N ILE A 118 10.90 0.37 -9.94
CA ILE A 118 9.92 -0.11 -10.93
C ILE A 118 9.38 -1.48 -10.51
N GLY A 119 10.24 -2.41 -10.08
CA GLY A 119 9.80 -3.71 -9.57
C GLY A 119 8.87 -3.55 -8.38
N LEU A 120 9.24 -2.68 -7.43
CA LEU A 120 8.42 -2.38 -6.26
C LEU A 120 7.09 -1.73 -6.64
N LEU A 121 7.04 -0.93 -7.71
CA LEU A 121 5.80 -0.34 -8.22
C LEU A 121 4.86 -1.42 -8.76
N PHE A 122 5.36 -2.38 -9.53
CA PHE A 122 4.55 -3.50 -10.02
C PHE A 122 4.04 -4.37 -8.87
N GLU A 123 4.90 -4.69 -7.91
CA GLU A 123 4.53 -5.45 -6.72
C GLU A 123 3.47 -4.72 -5.90
N ALA A 124 3.68 -3.43 -5.60
CA ALA A 124 2.75 -2.62 -4.83
C ALA A 124 1.41 -2.45 -5.56
N THR A 125 1.42 -2.34 -6.89
CA THR A 125 0.20 -2.29 -7.70
C THR A 125 -0.56 -3.60 -7.62
N ALA A 126 0.10 -4.75 -7.80
CA ALA A 126 -0.53 -6.06 -7.68
C ALA A 126 -1.11 -6.26 -6.26
N ALA A 127 -0.34 -5.96 -5.22
CA ALA A 127 -0.79 -6.03 -3.83
C ALA A 127 -1.99 -5.12 -3.56
N SER A 128 -1.99 -3.89 -4.11
CA SER A 128 -3.09 -2.92 -3.95
C SER A 128 -4.40 -3.45 -4.54
N LEU A 129 -4.35 -4.10 -5.71
CA LEU A 129 -5.52 -4.70 -6.37
C LEU A 129 -6.03 -5.91 -5.58
N ILE A 130 -5.14 -6.81 -5.17
CA ILE A 130 -5.49 -8.00 -4.39
C ILE A 130 -6.12 -7.61 -3.06
N VAL A 131 -5.48 -6.71 -2.30
CA VAL A 131 -5.98 -6.24 -1.00
C VAL A 131 -7.34 -5.57 -1.14
N SER A 132 -7.50 -4.69 -2.14
CA SER A 132 -8.77 -4.01 -2.40
C SER A 132 -9.87 -5.01 -2.76
N PHE A 133 -9.57 -6.01 -3.57
CA PHE A 133 -10.52 -7.06 -3.94
C PHE A 133 -10.91 -7.93 -2.74
N CYS A 134 -9.94 -8.43 -1.97
CA CYS A 134 -10.19 -9.24 -0.78
C CYS A 134 -11.03 -8.49 0.26
N LEU A 135 -10.73 -7.22 0.52
CA LEU A 135 -11.52 -6.39 1.43
C LEU A 135 -12.93 -6.16 0.89
N MET A 136 -13.09 -5.93 -0.41
CA MET A 136 -14.42 -5.78 -0.98
C MET A 136 -15.25 -7.06 -0.90
N GLN A 137 -14.64 -8.24 -1.02
CA GLN A 137 -15.34 -9.50 -0.79
C GLN A 137 -15.79 -9.66 0.66
N TYR A 138 -14.99 -9.21 1.63
CA TYR A 138 -15.38 -9.17 3.03
C TYR A 138 -16.52 -8.16 3.31
N TRP A 139 -16.55 -7.05 2.59
CA TRP A 139 -17.52 -5.97 2.77
C TRP A 139 -18.80 -6.12 1.93
N LYS A 140 -18.85 -7.08 0.99
CA LYS A 140 -19.95 -7.27 0.04
C LYS A 140 -21.32 -7.32 0.72
N ASP A 141 -21.47 -8.21 1.69
CA ASP A 141 -22.74 -8.41 2.42
C ASP A 141 -23.16 -7.23 3.32
N LYS A 142 -22.21 -6.33 3.62
CA LYS A 142 -22.43 -5.16 4.49
C LYS A 142 -22.71 -3.89 3.69
N VAL A 143 -22.26 -3.83 2.44
CA VAL A 143 -22.33 -2.66 1.57
C VAL A 143 -23.49 -2.77 0.59
N GLU A 144 -23.74 -3.96 0.05
CA GLU A 144 -24.93 -4.23 -0.76
C GLU A 144 -26.13 -4.55 0.15
N VAL A 145 -27.21 -3.79 0.00
CA VAL A 145 -28.52 -4.23 0.50
C VAL A 145 -29.00 -5.26 -0.50
N ILE A 146 -28.70 -6.52 -0.23
CA ILE A 146 -29.33 -7.63 -0.95
C ILE A 146 -30.78 -7.63 -0.46
N ASN A 147 -31.72 -7.20 -1.30
CA ASN A 147 -33.14 -7.48 -1.06
C ASN A 147 -33.25 -9.00 -0.95
N ARG A 148 -33.37 -9.53 0.27
CA ARG A 148 -33.82 -10.89 0.47
C ARG A 148 -35.25 -10.92 -0.03
N VAL A 149 -35.45 -11.51 -1.19
CA VAL A 149 -36.77 -12.00 -1.59
C VAL A 149 -37.00 -13.21 -0.71
N ASP A 150 -37.80 -13.00 0.34
CA ASP A 150 -38.38 -14.07 1.17
C ASP A 150 -39.33 -14.93 0.32
#